data_AF-A0A9W6ZEC8-F1
#
_entry.id   AF-A0A9W6ZEC8-F1
#
_cell.length_a   1.000
_cell.length_b   1.000
_cell.length_c   1.000
_cell.angle_alpha   90.00
_cell.angle_beta   90.00
_cell.angle_gamma   90.00
#
_symmetry.space_group_name_H-M   'P 1'
#
loop_
_entity.id
_entity.type
_entity.pdbx_description
1 polymer ?
#
loop_
_entity_poly.entity_id
_entity_poly.type
_entity_poly.pdbx_seq_one_letter_code
_entity_poly.pdbx_strand_id
1 'polypeptide(L)'
;MGPSQSKTNKKAPAGEVTSQDRAILDLKNSRDRLKRYIAVLDVDEKRLLDRAKEMHQQGKKRQAVLLMKVRKKKIKEAENVEAQLLNVYEMVSTIQWTSEQSKIMSALKTGKDALKQIHDEMSVDDVLNLMEEVEEEQEQERLIQEALTRGVSWATVDDEELERELEELQEGMKPVEEKPNYDVDKIPEGK
;
A
#
# COMPACT_ATOMS: atom_id res chain seq x y z
N MET A 1 27.71 11.31 -37.42
CA MET A 1 27.58 9.89 -37.02
C MET A 1 28.52 9.65 -35.84
N GLY A 2 28.00 9.69 -34.61
CA GLY A 2 28.77 9.32 -33.41
C GLY A 2 28.19 8.01 -32.86
N PRO A 3 29.01 7.04 -32.43
CA PRO A 3 28.49 5.74 -32.07
C PRO A 3 27.75 5.77 -30.74
N SER A 4 26.56 5.17 -30.80
CA SER A 4 25.60 4.96 -29.73
C SER A 4 26.22 4.22 -28.53
N GLN A 5 26.14 4.82 -27.35
CA GLN A 5 26.45 4.13 -26.10
C GLN A 5 25.32 3.16 -25.76
N SER A 6 25.54 1.88 -26.07
CA SER A 6 24.79 0.76 -25.54
C SER A 6 24.92 0.71 -24.02
N LYS A 7 23.86 1.12 -23.31
CA LYS A 7 23.72 0.86 -21.87
C LYS A 7 23.23 -0.57 -21.70
N THR A 8 24.17 -1.49 -21.48
CA THR A 8 23.84 -2.86 -21.09
C THR A 8 23.32 -2.87 -19.64
N ASN A 9 22.03 -3.19 -19.49
CA ASN A 9 21.38 -3.41 -18.20
C ASN A 9 21.84 -4.76 -17.65
N LYS A 10 22.91 -4.78 -16.83
CA LYS A 10 23.37 -6.00 -16.15
C LYS A 10 22.46 -6.29 -14.96
N LYS A 11 21.64 -7.34 -15.09
CA LYS A 11 20.90 -7.99 -14.01
C LYS A 11 21.93 -8.52 -12.99
N ALA A 12 21.93 -7.99 -11.77
CA ALA A 12 22.87 -8.37 -10.72
C ALA A 12 22.65 -9.85 -10.29
N PRO A 13 23.72 -10.65 -10.13
CA PRO A 13 23.62 -12.04 -9.71
C PRO A 13 23.21 -12.17 -8.23
N ALA A 14 22.50 -13.25 -7.91
CA ALA A 14 22.07 -13.57 -6.55
C ALA A 14 23.28 -13.73 -5.61
N GLY A 15 23.50 -12.74 -4.74
CA GLY A 15 24.61 -12.71 -3.77
C GLY A 15 25.38 -11.39 -3.67
N GLU A 16 25.11 -10.39 -4.51
CA GLU A 16 25.78 -9.09 -4.39
C GLU A 16 25.24 -8.28 -3.20
N VAL A 17 26.13 -8.03 -2.23
CA VAL A 17 25.90 -7.10 -1.12
C VAL A 17 25.49 -5.75 -1.68
N THR A 18 24.24 -5.35 -1.44
CA THR A 18 23.69 -4.09 -1.95
C THR A 18 24.31 -2.90 -1.20
N SER A 19 24.24 -1.70 -1.80
CA SER A 19 24.63 -0.46 -1.10
C SER A 19 23.86 -0.28 0.22
N GLN A 20 22.62 -0.76 0.26
CA GLN A 20 21.78 -0.77 1.44
C GLN A 20 22.31 -1.71 2.53
N ASP A 21 22.75 -2.92 2.16
CA ASP A 21 23.32 -3.88 3.11
C ASP A 21 24.59 -3.35 3.76
N ARG A 22 25.43 -2.64 2.99
CA ARG A 22 26.63 -1.95 3.51
C ARG A 22 26.25 -0.85 4.49
N ALA A 23 25.27 -0.02 4.15
CA ALA A 23 24.80 1.05 5.05
C ALA A 23 24.24 0.48 6.36
N ILE A 24 23.45 -0.61 6.30
CA ILE A 24 22.94 -1.29 7.50
C ILE A 24 24.09 -1.86 8.33
N LEU A 25 25.11 -2.45 7.71
CA LEU A 25 26.29 -2.96 8.41
C LEU A 25 27.05 -1.85 9.13
N ASP A 26 27.28 -0.71 8.46
CA ASP A 26 27.98 0.44 9.05
C ASP A 26 27.21 1.06 10.22
N LEU A 27 25.88 1.13 10.12
CA LEU A 27 25.01 1.55 11.22
C LEU A 27 25.07 0.57 12.39
N LYS A 28 25.06 -0.75 12.15
CA LYS A 28 25.23 -1.77 13.19
C LYS A 28 26.60 -1.67 13.88
N ASN A 29 27.66 -1.45 13.11
CA ASN A 29 29.00 -1.24 13.65
C ASN A 29 29.05 0.01 14.53
N SER A 30 28.39 1.09 14.10
CA SER A 30 28.27 2.35 14.86
C SER A 30 27.49 2.15 16.16
N ARG A 31 26.36 1.43 16.11
CA ARG A 31 25.58 1.02 17.29
C ARG A 31 26.45 0.29 18.31
N ASP A 32 27.25 -0.68 17.87
CA ASP A 32 28.08 -1.49 18.77
C ASP A 32 29.27 -0.70 19.35
N ARG A 33 29.74 0.33 18.64
CA ARG A 33 30.71 1.30 19.19
C ARG A 33 30.06 2.19 20.25
N LEU A 34 28.87 2.74 19.97
CA LEU A 34 28.12 3.57 20.91
C LEU A 34 27.79 2.81 22.21
N LYS A 35 27.33 1.55 22.11
CA LYS A 35 27.08 0.68 23.28
C LYS A 35 28.32 0.46 24.13
N ARG A 36 29.45 0.15 23.50
CA ARG A 36 30.73 -0.01 24.21
C ARG A 36 31.14 1.29 24.88
N TYR A 37 30.90 2.43 24.24
CA TYR A 37 31.23 3.72 24.79
C TYR A 37 30.37 4.09 26.00
N ILE A 38 29.06 3.81 25.97
CA ILE A 38 28.16 3.94 27.14
C ILE A 38 28.69 3.11 28.32
N ALA A 39 29.06 1.84 28.08
CA ALA A 39 29.60 0.99 29.13
C ALA A 39 30.90 1.54 29.76
N VAL A 40 31.75 2.18 28.96
CA VAL A 40 32.95 2.87 29.47
C VAL A 40 32.57 4.09 30.32
N LEU A 41 31.63 4.90 29.84
CA LEU A 41 31.14 6.07 30.58
C LEU A 41 30.52 5.69 31.93
N ASP A 42 29.76 4.60 32.01
CA ASP A 42 29.19 4.08 33.26
C ASP A 42 30.25 3.68 34.28
N VAL A 43 31.33 3.03 33.81
CA VAL A 43 32.44 2.64 34.69
C VAL A 43 33.19 3.89 35.19
N ASP A 44 33.42 4.87 34.31
CA ASP A 44 34.07 6.12 34.67
C ASP A 44 33.23 6.96 35.65
N GLU A 45 31.91 6.98 35.45
CA GLU A 45 30.94 7.66 36.30
C GLU A 45 30.96 7.11 37.73
N LYS A 46 30.96 5.78 37.88
CA LYS A 46 31.13 5.08 39.18
C LYS A 46 32.48 5.36 39.82
N ARG A 47 33.58 5.29 39.06
CA ARG A 47 34.93 5.60 39.55
C ARG A 47 35.06 7.04 40.05
N LEU A 48 34.46 8.00 39.34
CA LEU A 48 34.45 9.41 39.76
C LEU A 48 33.65 9.61 41.05
N LEU A 49 32.54 8.89 41.22
CA LEU A 49 31.75 8.91 42.44
C LEU A 49 32.55 8.40 43.64
N ASP A 50 33.23 7.26 43.50
CA ASP A 50 33.99 6.68 44.61
C ASP A 50 35.18 7.55 45.01
N ARG A 51 35.93 8.08 44.03
CA ARG A 51 36.99 9.07 44.30
C ARG A 51 36.45 10.35 44.96
N ALA A 52 35.26 10.81 44.57
CA ALA A 52 34.64 11.98 45.19
C ALA A 52 34.30 11.72 46.67
N LYS A 53 33.82 10.51 47.00
CA LYS A 53 33.56 10.08 48.39
C LYS A 53 34.85 10.02 49.20
N GLU A 54 35.91 9.43 48.66
CA GLU A 54 37.23 9.36 49.31
C GLU A 54 37.79 10.76 49.61
N MET A 55 37.75 11.67 48.63
CA MET A 55 38.22 13.06 48.83
C MET A 55 37.37 13.82 49.84
N HIS A 56 36.07 13.50 49.94
CA HIS A 56 35.19 14.08 50.94
C HIS A 56 35.55 13.60 52.36
N GLN A 57 35.79 12.29 52.53
CA GLN A 57 36.23 11.70 53.81
C GLN A 57 37.59 12.25 54.27
N GLN A 58 38.48 12.56 53.32
CA GLN A 58 39.78 13.19 53.60
C GLN A 58 39.68 14.70 53.91
N GLY A 59 38.47 15.29 53.99
CA GLY A 59 38.26 16.71 54.24
C GLY A 59 38.57 17.63 53.04
N LYS A 60 38.93 17.09 51.88
CA LYS A 60 39.30 17.84 50.67
C LYS A 60 38.06 18.26 49.86
N LYS A 61 37.21 19.08 50.47
CA LYS A 61 35.89 19.50 49.93
C LYS A 61 35.97 20.09 48.51
N ARG A 62 36.97 20.94 48.22
CA ARG A 62 37.14 21.55 46.88
C ARG A 62 37.41 20.51 45.78
N GLN A 63 38.23 19.49 46.08
CA GLN A 63 38.56 18.42 45.13
C GLN A 63 37.37 17.49 44.92
N ALA A 64 36.64 17.15 45.99
CA ALA A 64 35.41 16.36 45.89
C ALA A 64 34.35 17.05 44.99
N VAL A 65 34.16 18.36 45.13
CA VAL A 65 33.24 19.14 44.29
C VAL A 65 33.69 19.16 42.82
N LEU A 66 34.99 19.27 42.55
CA LEU A 66 35.53 19.21 41.19
C LEU A 66 35.24 17.85 40.54
N LEU A 67 35.48 16.75 41.25
CA LEU A 67 35.18 15.39 40.77
C LEU A 67 33.67 15.22 40.48
N MET A 68 32.80 15.74 41.34
CA MET A 68 31.35 15.72 41.11
C MET A 68 30.93 16.54 39.87
N LYS A 69 31.60 17.66 39.58
CA LYS A 69 31.38 18.41 38.33
C LYS A 69 31.78 17.60 37.10
N VAL A 70 32.91 16.89 37.15
CA VAL A 70 33.34 16.00 36.06
C VAL A 70 32.35 14.85 35.89
N ARG A 71 31.90 14.23 36.98
CA ARG A 71 30.86 13.20 36.95
C ARG A 71 29.59 13.70 36.27
N LYS A 72 29.09 14.89 36.62
CA LYS A 72 27.90 15.47 35.99
C LYS A 72 28.07 15.66 34.48
N LYS A 73 29.27 16.03 34.02
CA LYS A 73 29.56 16.11 32.57
C LYS A 73 29.53 14.73 31.90
N LYS A 74 30.06 13.70 32.57
CA LYS A 74 30.05 12.32 32.06
C LYS A 74 28.65 11.73 31.95
N ILE A 75 27.77 12.01 32.91
CA ILE A 75 26.35 11.63 32.84
C ILE A 75 25.68 12.29 31.64
N LYS A 76 25.86 13.60 31.46
CA LYS A 76 25.32 14.32 30.29
C LYS A 76 25.87 13.80 28.97
N GLU A 77 27.15 13.42 28.95
CA GLU A 77 27.78 12.79 27.79
C GLU A 77 27.14 11.42 27.48
N ALA A 78 26.89 10.60 28.50
CA ALA A 78 26.19 9.32 28.35
C ALA A 78 24.77 9.52 27.79
N GLU A 79 23.99 10.46 28.33
CA GLU A 79 22.65 10.81 27.81
C GLU A 79 22.69 11.20 26.33
N ASN A 80 23.68 11.99 25.92
CA ASN A 80 23.83 12.37 24.51
C ASN A 80 24.16 11.15 23.62
N VAL A 81 25.00 10.23 24.10
CA VAL A 81 25.39 9.01 23.37
C VAL A 81 24.20 8.05 23.27
N GLU A 82 23.37 7.96 24.31
CA GLU A 82 22.11 7.21 24.28
C GLU A 82 21.13 7.78 23.25
N ALA A 83 20.99 9.10 23.17
CA ALA A 83 20.19 9.74 22.13
C ALA A 83 20.73 9.44 20.71
N GLN A 84 22.05 9.46 20.53
CA GLN A 84 22.67 9.05 19.25
C GLN A 84 22.41 7.57 18.94
N LEU A 85 22.44 6.70 19.95
CA LEU A 85 22.13 5.28 19.81
C LEU A 85 20.68 5.06 19.37
N LEU A 86 19.73 5.81 19.92
CA LEU A 86 18.33 5.80 19.50
C LEU A 86 18.19 6.22 18.03
N ASN A 87 18.84 7.32 17.63
CA ASN A 87 18.85 7.77 16.24
C ASN A 87 19.39 6.68 15.29
N VAL A 88 20.41 5.92 15.70
CA VAL A 88 20.93 4.81 14.89
C VAL A 88 19.90 3.69 14.73
N TYR A 89 19.15 3.35 15.79
CA TYR A 89 18.07 2.37 15.69
C TYR A 89 16.95 2.84 14.75
N GLU A 90 16.54 4.10 14.87
CA GLU A 90 15.55 4.71 13.99
C GLU A 90 16.01 4.67 12.53
N MET A 91 17.25 5.10 12.23
CA MET A 91 17.79 5.06 10.87
C MET A 91 17.78 3.65 10.28
N VAL A 92 18.15 2.63 11.04
CA VAL A 92 18.09 1.22 10.57
C VAL A 92 16.65 0.82 10.25
N SER A 93 15.71 1.14 11.14
CA SER A 93 14.28 0.86 10.94
C SER A 93 13.74 1.56 9.70
N THR A 94 14.06 2.85 9.52
CA THR A 94 13.65 3.65 8.37
C THR A 94 14.21 3.10 7.06
N ILE A 95 15.47 2.65 7.04
CA ILE A 95 16.06 2.03 5.85
C ILE A 95 15.33 0.73 5.50
N GLN A 96 15.04 -0.11 6.50
CA GLN A 96 14.30 -1.36 6.29
C GLN A 96 12.88 -1.09 5.76
N TRP A 97 12.16 -0.14 6.37
CA TRP A 97 10.86 0.29 5.91
C TRP A 97 10.90 0.76 4.45
N THR A 98 11.82 1.69 4.14
CA THR A 98 11.96 2.27 2.80
C THR A 98 12.32 1.21 1.76
N SER A 99 13.13 0.23 2.13
CA SER A 99 13.46 -0.91 1.28
C SER A 99 12.22 -1.73 0.92
N GLU A 100 11.36 -2.01 1.89
CA GLU A 100 10.11 -2.71 1.65
C GLU A 100 9.16 -1.88 0.77
N GLN A 101 9.05 -0.57 1.05
CA GLN A 101 8.28 0.34 0.20
C GLN A 101 8.81 0.37 -1.24
N SER A 102 10.12 0.30 -1.44
CA SER A 102 10.71 0.21 -2.76
C SER A 102 10.33 -1.07 -3.51
N LYS A 103 10.20 -2.21 -2.80
CA LYS A 103 9.74 -3.47 -3.41
C LYS A 103 8.28 -3.38 -3.82
N ILE A 104 7.43 -2.83 -2.95
CA ILE A 104 6.00 -2.59 -3.24
C ILE A 104 5.87 -1.68 -4.47
N MET A 105 6.63 -0.59 -4.52
CA MET A 105 6.63 0.32 -5.67
C MET A 105 7.07 -0.39 -6.96
N SER A 106 8.09 -1.26 -6.89
CA SER A 106 8.51 -2.07 -8.04
C SER A 106 7.40 -3.03 -8.49
N ALA A 107 6.68 -3.67 -7.56
CA ALA A 107 5.57 -4.55 -7.87
C ALA A 107 4.41 -3.80 -8.53
N LEU A 108 4.06 -2.62 -8.00
CA LEU A 108 3.05 -1.73 -8.60
C LEU A 108 3.43 -1.31 -10.01
N LYS A 109 4.71 -0.99 -10.25
CA LYS A 109 5.21 -0.65 -11.59
C LYS A 109 5.05 -1.83 -12.55
N THR A 110 5.44 -3.03 -12.14
CA THR A 110 5.23 -4.25 -12.94
C THR A 110 3.74 -4.48 -13.22
N GLY A 111 2.86 -4.31 -12.22
CA GLY A 111 1.41 -4.44 -12.40
C GLY A 111 0.85 -3.41 -13.39
N LYS A 112 1.31 -2.15 -13.32
CA LYS A 112 0.94 -1.10 -14.28
C LYS A 112 1.44 -1.40 -15.70
N ASP A 113 2.65 -1.94 -15.84
CA ASP A 113 3.17 -2.32 -17.16
C ASP A 113 2.43 -3.55 -17.73
N ALA A 114 2.05 -4.52 -16.90
CA ALA A 114 1.20 -5.64 -17.29
C ALA A 114 -0.22 -5.19 -17.69
N LEU A 115 -0.83 -4.27 -16.93
CA LEU A 115 -2.12 -3.69 -17.29
C LEU A 115 -2.04 -2.94 -18.63
N LYS A 116 -0.95 -2.20 -18.85
CA LYS A 116 -0.71 -1.54 -20.13
C LYS A 116 -0.61 -2.56 -21.26
N GLN A 117 0.13 -3.65 -21.07
CA GLN A 117 0.22 -4.71 -22.07
C GLN A 117 -1.15 -5.35 -22.35
N ILE A 118 -1.97 -5.60 -21.33
CA ILE A 118 -3.34 -6.09 -21.51
C ILE A 118 -4.19 -5.10 -22.30
N HIS A 119 -4.07 -3.79 -22.04
CA HIS A 119 -4.75 -2.75 -22.81
C HIS A 119 -4.21 -2.60 -24.24
N ASP A 120 -2.91 -2.83 -24.45
CA ASP A 120 -2.29 -2.77 -25.77
C ASP A 120 -2.65 -4.04 -26.60
N GLU A 121 -2.82 -5.20 -25.94
CA GLU A 121 -3.31 -6.46 -26.53
C GLU A 121 -4.82 -6.44 -26.78
N MET A 122 -5.60 -5.76 -25.91
CA MET A 122 -7.00 -5.41 -26.15
C MET A 122 -7.04 -4.22 -27.11
N SER A 123 -6.64 -4.47 -28.34
CA SER A 123 -6.49 -3.47 -29.38
C SER A 123 -7.74 -2.59 -29.48
N VAL A 124 -7.54 -1.27 -29.50
CA VAL A 124 -8.61 -0.31 -29.84
C VAL A 124 -9.20 -0.64 -31.21
N ASP A 125 -8.41 -1.20 -32.13
CA ASP A 125 -8.89 -1.66 -33.44
C ASP A 125 -9.84 -2.87 -33.30
N ASP A 126 -9.62 -3.79 -32.35
CA ASP A 126 -10.55 -4.91 -32.12
C ASP A 126 -11.87 -4.43 -31.51
N VAL A 127 -11.82 -3.41 -30.63
CA VAL A 127 -13.02 -2.77 -30.08
C VAL A 127 -13.76 -1.95 -31.14
N LEU A 128 -13.03 -1.23 -32.00
CA LEU A 128 -13.62 -0.46 -33.11
C LEU A 128 -14.21 -1.37 -34.19
N ASN A 129 -13.51 -2.43 -34.59
CA ASN A 129 -14.03 -3.43 -35.53
C ASN A 129 -15.26 -4.13 -34.94
N LEU A 130 -15.25 -4.51 -33.66
CA LEU A 130 -16.44 -5.10 -33.01
C LEU A 130 -17.62 -4.12 -32.99
N MET A 131 -17.37 -2.81 -32.77
CA MET A 131 -18.43 -1.81 -32.81
C MET A 131 -18.98 -1.59 -34.23
N GLU A 132 -18.12 -1.63 -35.25
CA GLU A 132 -18.50 -1.55 -36.66
C GLU A 132 -19.30 -2.79 -37.09
N GLU A 133 -18.86 -4.00 -36.70
CA GLU A 133 -19.59 -5.26 -36.93
C GLU A 133 -20.96 -5.26 -36.25
N VAL A 134 -21.06 -4.73 -35.03
CA VAL A 134 -22.35 -4.60 -34.31
C VAL A 134 -23.27 -3.57 -34.98
N GLU A 135 -22.73 -2.46 -35.49
CA GLU A 135 -23.53 -1.46 -36.21
C GLU A 135 -24.02 -2.00 -37.57
N GLU A 136 -23.19 -2.77 -38.28
CA GLU A 136 -23.58 -3.48 -39.49
C GLU A 136 -24.65 -4.55 -39.22
N GLU A 137 -24.53 -5.34 -38.15
CA GLU A 137 -25.55 -6.33 -37.76
C GLU A 137 -26.86 -5.66 -37.37
N GLN A 138 -26.84 -4.53 -36.65
CA GLN A 138 -28.04 -3.77 -36.33
C GLN A 138 -28.72 -3.19 -37.57
N GLU A 139 -27.96 -2.69 -38.54
CA GLU A 139 -28.53 -2.22 -39.81
C GLU A 139 -29.11 -3.39 -40.61
N GLN A 140 -28.45 -4.55 -40.64
CA GLN A 140 -29.02 -5.76 -41.26
C GLN A 140 -30.31 -6.20 -40.57
N GLU A 141 -30.35 -6.17 -39.24
CA GLU A 141 -31.57 -6.46 -38.49
C GLU A 141 -32.67 -5.47 -38.83
N ARG A 142 -32.36 -4.17 -38.93
CA ARG A 142 -33.33 -3.14 -39.34
C ARG A 142 -33.84 -3.38 -40.76
N LEU A 143 -32.97 -3.72 -41.70
CA LEU A 143 -33.34 -4.05 -43.07
C LEU A 143 -34.17 -5.35 -43.15
N ILE A 144 -33.89 -6.34 -42.30
CA ILE A 144 -34.69 -7.56 -42.17
C ILE A 144 -36.07 -7.22 -41.60
N GLN A 145 -36.14 -6.42 -40.54
CA GLN A 145 -37.39 -5.94 -39.95
C GLN A 145 -38.20 -5.13 -40.96
N GLU A 146 -37.57 -4.22 -41.70
CA GLU A 146 -38.20 -3.44 -42.77
C GLU A 146 -38.67 -4.36 -43.91
N ALA A 147 -37.87 -5.34 -44.35
CA ALA A 147 -38.27 -6.28 -45.39
C ALA A 147 -39.44 -7.19 -44.95
N LEU A 148 -39.45 -7.62 -43.69
CA LEU A 148 -40.55 -8.38 -43.07
C LEU A 148 -41.82 -7.52 -42.98
N THR A 149 -41.70 -6.25 -42.58
CA THR A 149 -42.84 -5.34 -42.40
C THR A 149 -43.32 -4.70 -43.69
N ARG A 150 -42.49 -4.62 -44.74
CA ARG A 150 -42.85 -4.07 -46.07
C ARG A 150 -43.95 -4.87 -46.79
N GLY A 151 -44.32 -6.05 -46.26
CA GLY A 151 -45.51 -6.81 -46.65
C GLY A 151 -46.59 -6.93 -45.56
N VAL A 152 -46.32 -6.51 -44.33
CA VAL A 152 -47.29 -6.50 -43.22
C VAL A 152 -47.96 -5.13 -43.19
N SER A 153 -49.00 -4.97 -43.99
CA SER A 153 -49.91 -3.85 -43.82
C SER A 153 -50.70 -4.07 -42.53
N TRP A 154 -50.43 -3.31 -41.47
CA TRP A 154 -51.28 -3.27 -40.27
C TRP A 154 -52.68 -2.69 -40.54
N ALA A 155 -53.00 -2.33 -41.78
CA ALA A 155 -54.27 -1.71 -42.17
C ALA A 155 -55.53 -2.57 -41.92
N THR A 156 -55.41 -3.76 -41.34
CA THR A 156 -56.53 -4.62 -40.96
C THR A 156 -56.62 -4.92 -39.46
N VAL A 157 -55.73 -4.35 -38.63
CA VAL A 157 -55.87 -4.47 -37.17
C VAL A 157 -56.66 -3.26 -36.69
N ASP A 158 -57.81 -3.50 -36.07
CA ASP A 158 -58.67 -2.46 -35.54
C ASP A 158 -58.06 -1.93 -34.24
N ASP A 159 -57.55 -0.70 -34.28
CA ASP A 159 -56.89 -0.06 -33.14
C ASP A 159 -57.81 -0.04 -31.89
N GLU A 160 -59.14 0.02 -32.07
CA GLU A 160 -60.12 -0.02 -30.97
C GLU A 160 -60.21 -1.38 -30.26
N GLU A 161 -59.93 -2.50 -30.95
CA GLU A 161 -59.94 -3.84 -30.35
C GLU A 161 -58.65 -4.09 -29.55
N LEU A 162 -57.52 -3.60 -30.06
CA LEU A 162 -56.22 -3.63 -29.36
C LEU A 162 -56.22 -2.76 -28.10
N GLU A 163 -56.82 -1.57 -28.15
CA GLU A 163 -56.90 -0.67 -26.99
C GLU A 163 -57.71 -1.31 -25.85
N ARG A 164 -58.75 -2.08 -26.20
CA ARG A 164 -59.58 -2.81 -25.24
C ARG A 164 -58.84 -3.98 -24.58
N GLU A 165 -58.08 -4.77 -25.35
CA GLU A 165 -57.21 -5.83 -24.79
C GLU A 165 -56.11 -5.24 -23.89
N LEU A 166 -55.57 -4.07 -24.25
CA LEU A 166 -54.54 -3.38 -23.46
C LEU A 166 -55.09 -2.90 -22.11
N GLU A 167 -56.30 -2.34 -22.09
CA GLU A 167 -56.99 -1.93 -20.86
C GLU A 167 -57.25 -3.12 -19.92
N GLU A 168 -57.69 -4.27 -20.44
CA GLU A 168 -57.88 -5.49 -19.63
C GLU A 168 -56.57 -6.00 -19.00
N LEU A 169 -55.46 -5.96 -19.75
CA LEU A 169 -54.14 -6.34 -19.23
C LEU A 169 -53.64 -5.38 -18.15
N GLN A 170 -53.88 -4.07 -18.29
CA GLN A 170 -53.53 -3.08 -17.28
C GLN A 170 -54.39 -3.20 -16.01
N GLU A 171 -55.67 -3.56 -16.14
CA GLU A 171 -56.53 -3.81 -14.97
C GLU A 171 -56.14 -5.10 -14.21
N GLY A 172 -55.59 -6.10 -14.90
CA GLY A 172 -55.01 -7.30 -14.30
C GLY A 172 -53.72 -7.05 -13.49
N MET A 173 -53.05 -5.91 -13.71
CA MET A 173 -51.87 -5.46 -12.96
C MET A 173 -52.25 -4.45 -11.85
N LYS A 174 -53.25 -4.74 -11.00
CA LYS A 174 -53.42 -3.98 -9.75
C LYS A 174 -52.37 -4.42 -8.70
N PRO A 175 -51.64 -3.50 -8.06
CA PRO A 175 -50.51 -3.83 -7.19
C PRO A 175 -50.99 -4.47 -5.89
N VAL A 176 -50.52 -5.69 -5.60
CA VAL A 176 -50.77 -6.33 -4.30
C VAL A 176 -49.86 -5.72 -3.24
N GLU A 177 -50.50 -5.24 -2.18
CA GLU A 177 -49.99 -4.47 -1.06
C GLU A 177 -48.96 -5.22 -0.17
N GLU A 178 -48.19 -4.39 0.54
CA GLU A 178 -47.25 -4.59 1.65
C GLU A 178 -47.08 -6.00 2.25
N LYS A 179 -45.82 -6.49 2.27
CA LYS A 179 -45.41 -7.70 2.99
C LYS A 179 -45.52 -7.50 4.51
N PRO A 180 -46.15 -8.42 5.28
CA PRO A 180 -46.04 -8.41 6.73
C PRO A 180 -44.65 -8.91 7.16
N ASN A 181 -44.04 -8.18 8.09
CA ASN A 181 -42.82 -8.55 8.80
C ASN A 181 -43.06 -9.83 9.63
N TYR A 182 -42.25 -10.88 9.43
CA TYR A 182 -42.28 -12.08 10.27
C TYR A 182 -40.93 -12.29 10.96
N ASP A 183 -41.01 -12.13 12.29
CA ASP A 183 -39.98 -12.35 13.30
C ASP A 183 -39.49 -13.81 13.28
N VAL A 184 -38.19 -14.02 13.06
CA VAL A 184 -37.59 -15.34 12.77
C VAL A 184 -37.37 -16.20 14.03
N ASP A 185 -37.74 -15.72 15.22
CA ASP A 185 -37.41 -16.34 16.50
C ASP A 185 -38.44 -17.35 17.04
N LYS A 186 -39.40 -17.81 16.23
CA LYS A 186 -40.35 -18.86 16.66
C LYS A 186 -40.74 -19.82 15.54
N ILE A 187 -39.94 -20.86 15.29
CA ILE A 187 -40.49 -22.17 14.90
C ILE A 187 -39.77 -23.27 15.70
N PRO A 188 -40.50 -24.25 16.29
CA PRO A 188 -40.10 -24.97 17.50
C PRO A 188 -39.30 -26.26 17.23
N GLU A 189 -38.44 -26.63 18.18
CA GLU A 189 -37.82 -27.96 18.25
C GLU A 189 -38.87 -29.04 18.62
N GLY A 190 -38.87 -30.16 17.89
CA GLY A 190 -39.57 -31.39 18.23
C GLY A 190 -39.97 -32.18 16.98
N LYS A 191 -39.74 -33.49 16.85
CA LYS A 191 -39.28 -34.57 17.74
C LYS A 191 -38.46 -35.55 16.94
#